data_AF-A0A0F9KVS2-F1
#
_entry.id   AF-A0A0F9KVS2-F1
#
_cell.length_a   1.000
_cell.length_b   1.000
_cell.length_c   1.000
_cell.angle_alpha   90.00
_cell.angle_beta   90.00
_cell.angle_gamma   90.00
#
_symmetry.space_group_name_H-M   'P 1'
#
loop_
_entity.id
_entity.type
_entity.pdbx_description
1 polymer ?
#
loop_
_entity_poly.entity_id
_entity_poly.type
_entity_poly.pdbx_seq_one_letter_code
_entity_poly.pdbx_strand_id
1 'polypeptide(L)'
;MIIADGLVIPDWLVYLAGWGTIMGAVYWFFHVLGEIASQPLRERVSRWIGGEDLSGISRSWPDTFVNLFDALFGNLLSFRGLIRSVLASGICIVLVAIFAFVLRPNEIALWLAATFELGGRWWIAVMALIMIPAIFNGLPDYLSLIETRWILGMLKRNQRLRNVLVLLVVDWVLTSAIILVGFVLMAVIVGFMEYSSGRPMEIWTSLVQLVHSVPVALQLRRGQYDIEPLLGSCIYSTYFTSVWLWLYVSSGLILRSWSGLRNLLRRLSRWVDVEANPLKTIGFLTCVILSIVLMAFVAIVKLVHLS
;
A
#
# COMPACT_ATOMS: atom_id res chain seq x y z
N MET A 1 -17.22 -11.40 -16.40
CA MET A 1 -18.69 -11.28 -16.47
C MET A 1 -19.29 -11.24 -15.06
N ILE A 2 -19.89 -10.11 -14.68
CA ILE A 2 -20.55 -9.88 -13.39
C ILE A 2 -22.04 -9.71 -13.72
N ILE A 3 -22.92 -10.48 -13.07
CA ILE A 3 -24.38 -10.40 -13.26
C ILE A 3 -24.95 -9.82 -11.97
N ALA A 4 -25.14 -8.51 -11.94
CA ALA A 4 -25.98 -7.84 -10.95
C ALA A 4 -27.27 -7.46 -11.67
N ASP A 5 -28.41 -8.05 -11.29
CA ASP A 5 -29.75 -7.73 -11.81
C ASP A 5 -29.89 -7.69 -13.34
N GLY A 6 -29.18 -8.58 -14.05
CA GLY A 6 -29.21 -8.66 -15.52
C GLY A 6 -28.34 -7.60 -16.24
N LEU A 7 -27.71 -6.68 -15.52
CA LEU A 7 -26.73 -5.75 -16.09
C LEU A 7 -25.37 -6.43 -16.19
N VAL A 8 -24.97 -6.77 -17.43
CA VAL A 8 -23.64 -7.32 -17.70
C VAL A 8 -22.63 -6.17 -17.77
N ILE A 9 -21.86 -5.98 -16.69
CA ILE A 9 -20.75 -5.02 -16.70
C ILE A 9 -19.58 -5.64 -17.50
N PRO A 10 -19.10 -4.99 -18.58
CA PRO A 10 -17.96 -5.49 -19.33
C PRO A 10 -16.68 -5.47 -18.49
N ASP A 11 -15.86 -6.52 -18.58
CA ASP A 11 -14.63 -6.63 -17.78
C ASP A 11 -13.66 -5.45 -18.06
N TRP A 12 -13.65 -4.88 -19.26
CA TRP A 12 -12.82 -3.72 -19.59
C TRP A 12 -13.20 -2.47 -18.78
N LEU A 13 -14.47 -2.28 -18.43
CA LEU A 13 -14.92 -1.15 -17.63
C LEU A 13 -14.43 -1.28 -16.18
N VAL A 14 -14.42 -2.50 -15.65
CA VAL A 14 -13.85 -2.83 -14.33
C VAL A 14 -12.36 -2.52 -14.29
N TYR A 15 -11.62 -2.94 -15.32
CA TYR A 15 -10.18 -2.62 -15.42
C TYR A 15 -9.93 -1.12 -15.56
N LEU A 16 -10.74 -0.41 -16.35
CA LEU A 16 -10.63 1.04 -16.51
C LEU A 16 -10.92 1.77 -15.19
N ALA A 17 -11.96 1.35 -14.47
CA ALA A 17 -12.30 1.90 -13.16
C ALA A 17 -11.18 1.66 -12.14
N GLY A 18 -10.68 0.42 -12.02
CA GLY A 18 -9.57 0.10 -11.12
C GLY A 18 -8.29 0.86 -11.47
N TRP A 19 -7.96 0.97 -12.76
CA TRP A 19 -6.83 1.78 -13.22
C TRP A 19 -7.01 3.26 -12.85
N GLY A 20 -8.18 3.83 -13.14
CA GLY A 20 -8.51 5.22 -12.81
C GLY A 20 -8.42 5.51 -11.31
N THR A 21 -8.91 4.59 -10.46
CA THR A 21 -8.80 4.69 -9.00
C THR A 21 -7.35 4.70 -8.54
N ILE A 22 -6.51 3.80 -9.05
CA ILE A 22 -5.08 3.74 -8.68
C ILE A 22 -4.37 5.02 -9.15
N MET A 23 -4.55 5.43 -10.40
CA MET A 23 -3.90 6.63 -10.94
C MET A 23 -4.36 7.89 -10.22
N GLY A 24 -5.66 7.99 -9.92
CA GLY A 24 -6.23 9.09 -9.14
C GLY A 24 -5.66 9.15 -7.73
N ALA A 25 -5.58 8.01 -7.03
CA ALA A 25 -5.03 7.92 -5.68
C ALA A 25 -3.54 8.32 -5.65
N VAL A 26 -2.73 7.78 -6.57
CA VAL A 26 -1.30 8.11 -6.67
C VAL A 26 -1.10 9.60 -7.00
N TYR A 27 -1.83 10.13 -7.98
CA TYR A 27 -1.73 11.54 -8.34
C TYR A 27 -2.15 12.46 -7.18
N TRP A 28 -3.28 12.17 -6.55
CA TRP A 28 -3.79 12.92 -5.40
C TRP A 28 -2.80 12.88 -4.24
N PHE A 29 -2.19 11.73 -3.97
CA PHE A 29 -1.17 11.60 -2.94
C PHE A 29 0.04 12.53 -3.20
N PHE A 30 0.59 12.54 -4.42
CA PHE A 30 1.70 13.43 -4.76
C PHE A 30 1.29 14.91 -4.79
N HIS A 31 0.03 15.19 -5.10
CA HIS A 31 -0.55 16.53 -5.00
C HIS A 31 -0.55 17.03 -3.55
N VAL A 32 -1.11 16.24 -2.62
CA VAL A 32 -1.11 16.55 -1.18
C VAL A 32 0.31 16.66 -0.64
N LEU A 33 1.20 15.74 -1.05
CA LEU A 33 2.62 15.79 -0.68
C LEU A 33 3.26 17.10 -1.15
N GLY A 34 2.89 17.56 -2.36
CA GLY A 34 3.20 18.87 -2.90
C GLY A 34 2.82 19.98 -1.93
N GLU A 35 1.57 20.02 -1.53
CA GLU A 35 1.01 21.08 -0.67
C GLU A 35 1.67 21.12 0.72
N ILE A 36 1.93 19.97 1.33
CA ILE A 36 2.55 19.90 2.67
C ILE A 36 4.06 20.05 2.66
N ALA A 37 4.72 19.85 1.51
CA ALA A 37 6.17 19.97 1.40
C ALA A 37 6.62 21.43 1.57
N SER A 38 7.62 21.64 2.43
CA SER A 38 8.28 22.93 2.64
C SER A 38 8.91 23.48 1.35
N GLN A 39 9.00 24.81 1.20
CA GLN A 39 9.65 25.43 0.04
C GLN A 39 11.07 24.89 -0.24
N PRO A 40 11.96 24.75 0.76
CA PRO A 40 13.30 24.19 0.53
C PRO A 40 13.26 22.74 0.04
N LEU A 41 12.24 21.98 0.40
CA LEU A 41 12.04 20.62 -0.09
C LEU A 41 11.59 20.63 -1.55
N ARG A 42 10.62 21.48 -1.90
CA ARG A 42 10.15 21.65 -3.29
C ARG A 42 11.29 22.09 -4.21
N GLU A 43 12.08 23.09 -3.81
CA GLU A 43 13.24 23.56 -4.57
C GLU A 43 14.30 22.47 -4.79
N ARG A 44 14.56 21.64 -3.77
CA ARG A 44 15.49 20.50 -3.90
C ARG A 44 14.96 19.45 -4.88
N VAL A 45 13.68 19.13 -4.80
CA VAL A 45 13.04 18.19 -5.72
C VAL A 45 12.98 18.77 -7.15
N SER A 46 12.71 20.07 -7.31
CA SER A 46 12.71 20.75 -8.61
C SER A 46 14.09 20.71 -9.28
N ARG A 47 15.14 21.16 -8.57
CA ARG A 47 16.52 21.09 -9.07
C ARG A 47 16.95 19.66 -9.40
N TRP A 48 16.44 18.68 -8.64
CA TRP A 48 16.67 17.27 -8.94
C TRP A 48 16.04 16.84 -10.26
N ILE A 49 14.77 17.15 -10.50
CA ILE A 49 14.10 16.83 -11.77
C ILE A 49 14.76 17.59 -12.94
N GLY A 50 15.19 18.84 -12.71
CA GLY A 50 15.93 19.65 -13.68
C GLY A 50 17.33 19.11 -14.01
N GLY A 51 17.88 18.24 -13.16
CA GLY A 51 19.16 17.58 -13.37
C GLY A 51 20.39 18.43 -13.07
N GLU A 52 20.25 19.51 -12.30
CA GLU A 52 21.30 20.50 -12.05
C GLU A 52 22.42 20.00 -11.10
N ASP A 53 22.18 18.98 -10.27
CA ASP A 53 23.21 18.42 -9.37
C ASP A 53 23.04 16.91 -9.09
N LEU A 54 23.00 16.08 -10.12
CA LEU A 54 22.78 14.63 -9.97
C LEU A 54 23.90 13.91 -9.20
N SER A 55 25.09 14.51 -9.09
CA SER A 55 26.23 13.93 -8.36
C SER A 55 26.10 14.10 -6.84
N GLY A 56 25.64 15.26 -6.37
CA GLY A 56 25.32 15.51 -4.96
C GLY A 56 24.05 14.80 -4.52
N ILE A 57 23.11 14.60 -5.44
CA ILE A 57 21.77 14.05 -5.16
C ILE A 57 21.79 12.64 -4.62
N SER A 58 22.64 11.73 -5.13
CA SER A 58 22.70 10.39 -4.54
C SER A 58 23.00 10.45 -3.03
N ARG A 59 23.79 11.44 -2.58
CA ARG A 59 24.14 11.58 -1.18
C ARG A 59 23.03 12.25 -0.37
N SER A 60 22.32 13.23 -0.94
CA SER A 60 21.26 13.99 -0.25
C SER A 60 19.84 13.42 -0.41
N TRP A 61 19.66 12.42 -1.28
CA TRP A 61 18.35 11.77 -1.50
C TRP A 61 17.75 11.15 -0.23
N PRO A 62 18.49 10.37 0.60
CA PRO A 62 17.91 9.87 1.85
C PRO A 62 17.47 10.97 2.80
N ASP A 63 18.19 12.09 2.88
CA ASP A 63 17.76 13.24 3.67
C ASP A 63 16.46 13.83 3.13
N THR A 64 16.35 13.93 1.81
CA THR A 64 15.14 14.43 1.14
C THR A 64 13.94 13.51 1.43
N PHE A 65 14.16 12.20 1.37
CA PHE A 65 13.13 11.20 1.61
C PHE A 65 12.70 11.14 3.07
N VAL A 66 13.64 11.20 4.02
CA VAL A 66 13.34 11.31 5.45
C VAL A 66 12.56 12.59 5.74
N ASN A 67 12.92 13.71 5.12
CA ASN A 67 12.18 14.96 5.27
C ASN A 67 10.75 14.89 4.68
N LEU A 68 10.55 14.19 3.56
CA LEU A 68 9.21 13.95 3.00
C LEU A 68 8.37 13.06 3.93
N PHE A 69 8.98 11.98 4.42
CA PHE A 69 8.36 11.07 5.38
C PHE A 69 7.95 11.81 6.66
N ASP A 70 8.85 12.63 7.20
CA ASP A 70 8.62 13.45 8.38
C ASP A 70 7.60 14.56 8.14
N ALA A 71 7.52 15.12 6.93
CA ALA A 71 6.49 16.10 6.59
C ALA A 71 5.09 15.46 6.62
N LEU A 72 4.97 14.23 6.13
CA LEU A 72 3.69 13.51 6.05
C LEU A 72 3.25 13.02 7.43
N PHE A 73 4.10 12.28 8.14
CA PHE A 73 3.74 11.64 9.39
C PHE A 73 4.08 12.48 10.64
N GLY A 74 4.95 13.48 10.53
CA GLY A 74 5.44 14.24 11.67
C GLY A 74 6.37 13.44 12.56
N ASN A 75 6.41 13.78 13.85
CA ASN A 75 7.08 12.98 14.86
C ASN A 75 6.22 11.74 15.16
N LEU A 76 6.67 10.57 14.71
CA LEU A 76 5.95 9.32 14.94
C LEU A 76 5.73 9.03 16.42
N LEU A 77 6.68 9.37 17.30
CA LEU A 77 6.56 9.15 18.75
C LEU A 77 5.54 10.08 19.43
N SER A 78 5.00 11.07 18.70
CA SER A 78 3.95 11.94 19.21
C SER A 78 2.57 11.31 18.97
N PHE A 79 1.61 11.60 19.85
CA PHE A 79 0.22 11.18 19.67
C PHE A 79 -0.38 11.66 18.34
N ARG A 80 0.06 12.82 17.82
CA ARG A 80 -0.32 13.32 16.50
C ARG A 80 0.21 12.44 15.37
N GLY A 81 1.43 11.92 15.51
CA GLY A 81 2.03 10.97 14.57
C GLY A 81 1.27 9.65 14.53
N LEU A 82 0.88 9.13 15.71
CA LEU A 82 0.01 7.95 15.82
C LEU A 82 -1.32 8.15 15.08
N ILE A 83 -2.02 9.27 15.32
CA ILE A 83 -3.29 9.55 14.63
C ILE A 83 -3.09 9.64 13.11
N ARG A 84 -2.05 10.33 12.64
CA ARG A 84 -1.77 10.43 11.19
C ARG A 84 -1.48 9.08 10.56
N SER A 85 -0.75 8.21 11.26
CA SER A 85 -0.49 6.82 10.85
C SER A 85 -1.79 6.03 10.72
N VAL A 86 -2.64 6.06 11.76
CA VAL A 86 -3.92 5.35 11.75
C VAL A 86 -4.85 5.87 10.65
N LEU A 87 -4.88 7.18 10.41
CA LEU A 87 -5.64 7.77 9.31
C LEU A 87 -5.11 7.32 7.95
N ALA A 88 -3.79 7.30 7.75
CA ALA A 88 -3.19 6.82 6.52
C ALA A 88 -3.50 5.35 6.25
N SER A 89 -3.38 4.49 7.28
CA SER A 89 -3.78 3.08 7.22
C SER A 89 -5.27 2.92 6.89
N GLY A 90 -6.14 3.68 7.56
CA GLY A 90 -7.59 3.67 7.28
C GLY A 90 -7.92 4.04 5.83
N ILE A 91 -7.25 5.05 5.27
CA ILE A 91 -7.38 5.41 3.84
C ILE A 91 -6.92 4.26 2.95
N CYS A 92 -5.80 3.60 3.28
CA CYS A 92 -5.29 2.47 2.52
C CYS A 92 -6.25 1.28 2.55
N ILE A 93 -6.78 0.93 3.73
CA ILE A 93 -7.79 -0.12 3.89
C ILE A 93 -9.02 0.19 3.03
N VAL A 94 -9.53 1.42 3.06
CA VAL A 94 -10.67 1.84 2.23
C VAL A 94 -10.36 1.70 0.74
N LEU A 95 -9.19 2.15 0.30
CA LEU A 95 -8.77 2.03 -1.11
C LEU A 95 -8.64 0.57 -1.54
N VAL A 96 -8.04 -0.28 -0.70
CA VAL A 96 -7.90 -1.72 -0.98
C VAL A 96 -9.27 -2.40 -0.96
N ALA A 97 -10.18 -2.00 -0.07
CA ALA A 97 -11.54 -2.52 -0.02
C ALA A 97 -12.34 -2.14 -1.28
N ILE A 98 -12.24 -0.88 -1.75
CA ILE A 98 -12.82 -0.44 -3.03
C ILE A 98 -12.23 -1.25 -4.18
N PHE A 99 -10.91 -1.43 -4.19
CA PHE A 99 -10.24 -2.22 -5.23
C PHE A 99 -10.69 -3.68 -5.22
N ALA A 100 -10.81 -4.29 -4.05
CA ALA A 100 -11.33 -5.65 -3.88
C ALA A 100 -12.79 -5.74 -4.36
N PHE A 101 -13.63 -4.74 -4.06
CA PHE A 101 -15.01 -4.65 -4.53
C PHE A 101 -15.10 -4.59 -6.05
N VAL A 102 -14.25 -3.78 -6.69
CA VAL A 102 -14.18 -3.66 -8.14
C VAL A 102 -13.73 -4.99 -8.77
N LEU A 103 -12.73 -5.66 -8.21
CA LEU A 103 -12.21 -6.92 -8.76
C LEU A 103 -13.10 -8.14 -8.50
N ARG A 104 -13.81 -8.17 -7.37
CA ARG A 104 -14.54 -9.35 -6.88
C ARG A 104 -15.95 -9.01 -6.37
N PRO A 105 -16.79 -8.35 -7.16
CA PRO A 105 -18.08 -7.85 -6.68
C PRO A 105 -19.03 -8.98 -6.25
N ASN A 106 -18.98 -10.15 -6.89
CA ASN A 106 -19.80 -11.30 -6.51
C ASN A 106 -19.43 -11.88 -5.15
N GLU A 107 -18.13 -11.98 -4.83
CA GLU A 107 -17.66 -12.49 -3.54
C GLU A 107 -18.05 -11.53 -2.42
N ILE A 108 -17.91 -10.22 -2.64
CA ILE A 108 -18.32 -9.23 -1.65
C ILE A 108 -19.86 -9.19 -1.51
N ALA A 109 -20.61 -9.31 -2.60
CA ALA A 109 -22.07 -9.38 -2.54
C ALA A 109 -22.54 -10.61 -1.75
N LEU A 110 -21.90 -11.77 -1.95
CA LEU A 110 -22.19 -12.98 -1.19
C LEU A 110 -21.83 -12.83 0.29
N TRP A 111 -20.66 -12.28 0.60
CA TRP A 111 -20.24 -11.99 1.98
C TRP A 111 -21.18 -11.01 2.67
N LEU A 112 -21.59 -9.94 1.98
CA LEU A 112 -22.58 -8.99 2.48
C LEU A 112 -23.92 -9.69 2.73
N ALA A 113 -24.41 -10.47 1.76
CA ALA A 113 -25.67 -11.20 1.88
C ALA A 113 -25.65 -12.17 3.08
N ALA A 114 -24.60 -12.98 3.21
CA ALA A 114 -24.40 -13.88 4.35
C ALA A 114 -24.38 -13.11 5.69
N THR A 115 -23.77 -11.93 5.71
CA THR A 115 -23.74 -11.08 6.91
C THR A 115 -25.11 -10.45 7.21
N PHE A 116 -25.91 -10.12 6.19
CA PHE A 116 -27.28 -9.61 6.36
C PHE A 116 -28.25 -10.71 6.82
N GLU A 117 -28.06 -11.95 6.37
CA GLU A 117 -28.87 -13.11 6.76
C GLU A 117 -28.68 -13.52 8.23
N LEU A 118 -27.57 -13.14 8.88
CA LEU A 118 -27.32 -13.33 10.32
C LEU A 118 -28.20 -12.45 11.24
N GLY A 119 -29.41 -12.08 10.81
CA GLY A 119 -30.44 -11.47 11.64
C GLY A 119 -30.49 -9.94 11.61
N GLY A 120 -30.14 -9.31 10.48
CA GLY A 120 -30.36 -7.86 10.28
C GLY A 120 -29.43 -6.95 11.08
N ARG A 121 -28.37 -7.49 11.69
CA ARG A 121 -27.38 -6.72 12.45
C ARG A 121 -26.30 -6.15 11.55
N TRP A 122 -26.69 -5.32 10.59
CA TRP A 122 -25.79 -4.64 9.65
C TRP A 122 -24.64 -3.89 10.36
N TRP A 123 -24.88 -3.43 11.58
CA TRP A 123 -23.86 -2.78 12.40
C TRP A 123 -22.71 -3.72 12.76
N ILE A 124 -22.92 -5.03 12.91
CA ILE A 124 -21.85 -6.02 13.12
C ILE A 124 -20.99 -6.11 11.86
N ALA A 125 -21.60 -6.13 10.67
CA ALA A 125 -20.88 -6.11 9.39
C ALA A 125 -19.98 -4.87 9.27
N VAL A 126 -20.54 -3.70 9.61
CA VAL A 126 -19.81 -2.42 9.56
C VAL A 126 -18.70 -2.38 10.62
N MET A 127 -18.95 -2.85 11.83
CA MET A 127 -17.92 -2.98 12.87
C MET A 127 -16.83 -3.95 12.42
N ALA A 128 -17.17 -5.09 11.81
CA ALA A 128 -16.19 -6.03 11.29
C ALA A 128 -15.38 -5.46 10.12
N LEU A 129 -16.01 -4.69 9.23
CA LEU A 129 -15.34 -4.10 8.07
C LEU A 129 -14.42 -2.93 8.45
N ILE A 130 -14.78 -2.16 9.48
CA ILE A 130 -14.08 -0.91 9.82
C ILE A 130 -13.25 -1.06 11.10
N MET A 131 -13.86 -1.52 12.20
CA MET A 131 -13.20 -1.56 13.51
C MET A 131 -12.14 -2.65 13.58
N ILE A 132 -12.40 -3.84 13.01
CA ILE A 132 -11.41 -4.92 13.03
C ILE A 132 -10.16 -4.46 12.27
N PRO A 133 -10.21 -4.02 10.99
CA PRO A 133 -9.02 -3.48 10.34
C PRO A 133 -8.42 -2.27 11.06
N ALA A 134 -9.23 -1.34 11.59
CA ALA A 134 -8.69 -0.16 12.27
C ALA A 134 -7.89 -0.53 13.54
N ILE A 135 -8.40 -1.45 14.36
CA ILE A 135 -7.76 -1.88 15.61
C ILE A 135 -6.57 -2.78 15.30
N PHE A 136 -6.78 -3.79 14.45
CA PHE A 136 -5.80 -4.82 14.19
C PHE A 136 -4.71 -4.40 13.23
N ASN A 137 -4.98 -3.42 12.35
CA ASN A 137 -3.98 -2.91 11.42
C ASN A 137 -3.37 -1.59 11.88
N GLY A 138 -4.11 -0.77 12.63
CA GLY A 138 -3.61 0.53 13.09
C GLY A 138 -2.33 0.43 13.92
N LEU A 139 -2.23 -0.59 14.80
CA LEU A 139 -1.04 -0.82 15.60
C LEU A 139 0.13 -1.41 14.78
N PRO A 140 -0.05 -2.52 14.02
CA PRO A 140 0.96 -3.01 13.08
C PRO A 140 1.51 -1.97 12.12
N ASP A 141 0.63 -1.20 11.47
CA ASP A 141 1.02 -0.20 10.48
C ASP A 141 1.83 0.94 11.13
N TYR A 142 1.45 1.35 12.34
CA TYR A 142 2.22 2.32 13.11
C TYR A 142 3.62 1.80 13.48
N LEU A 143 3.72 0.54 13.91
CA LEU A 143 5.01 -0.09 14.21
C LEU A 143 5.90 -0.21 12.96
N SER A 144 5.32 -0.59 11.82
CA SER A 144 6.05 -0.67 10.55
C SER A 144 6.49 0.72 10.05
N LEU A 145 5.75 1.79 10.32
CA LEU A 145 6.24 3.16 10.03
C LEU A 145 7.43 3.58 10.91
N ILE A 146 7.41 3.24 12.20
CA ILE A 146 8.57 3.50 13.10
C ILE A 146 9.79 2.75 12.59
N GLU A 147 9.59 1.49 12.24
CA GLU A 147 10.60 0.60 11.68
C GLU A 147 11.16 1.15 10.36
N THR A 148 10.30 1.50 9.41
CA THR A 148 10.68 2.16 8.14
C THR A 148 11.50 3.42 8.38
N ARG A 149 11.07 4.30 9.30
CA ARG A 149 11.81 5.53 9.65
C ARG A 149 13.20 5.22 10.19
N TRP A 150 13.32 4.21 11.05
CA TRP A 150 14.58 3.78 11.61
C TRP A 150 15.52 3.23 10.53
N ILE A 151 15.01 2.40 9.61
CA ILE A 151 15.77 1.87 8.47
C ILE A 151 16.24 2.97 7.54
N LEU A 152 15.39 3.96 7.23
CA LEU A 152 15.78 5.14 6.45
C LEU A 152 16.91 5.93 7.13
N GLY A 153 16.86 6.05 8.47
CA GLY A 153 17.94 6.64 9.26
C GLY A 153 19.27 5.86 9.15
N MET A 154 19.22 4.53 9.05
CA MET A 154 20.39 3.70 8.81
C MET A 154 20.94 3.87 7.40
N LEU A 155 20.06 3.95 6.40
CA LEU A 155 20.44 4.15 5.00
C LEU A 155 21.16 5.48 4.77
N LYS A 156 20.80 6.52 5.53
CA LYS A 156 21.52 7.80 5.53
C LYS A 156 23.01 7.62 5.86
N ARG A 157 23.35 6.73 6.80
CA ARG A 157 24.73 6.51 7.23
C ARG A 157 25.51 5.62 6.27
N ASN A 158 24.84 4.71 5.56
CA ASN A 158 25.51 3.67 4.80
C ASN A 158 24.80 3.33 3.48
N GLN A 159 25.21 4.00 2.39
CA GLN A 159 24.60 3.85 1.07
C GLN A 159 25.21 2.77 0.17
N ARG A 160 26.06 1.88 0.72
CA ARG A 160 26.61 0.77 -0.08
C ARG A 160 25.47 -0.16 -0.49
N LEU A 161 25.41 -0.54 -1.77
CA LEU A 161 24.31 -1.36 -2.34
C LEU A 161 24.03 -2.61 -1.51
N ARG A 162 25.07 -3.32 -1.07
CA ARG A 162 24.93 -4.50 -0.19
C ARG A 162 24.13 -4.19 1.07
N ASN A 163 24.42 -3.07 1.71
CA ASN A 163 23.75 -2.68 2.95
C ASN A 163 22.31 -2.25 2.69
N VAL A 164 22.06 -1.61 1.54
CA VAL A 164 20.69 -1.32 1.08
C VAL A 164 19.89 -2.60 0.90
N LEU A 165 20.46 -3.61 0.22
CA LEU A 165 19.79 -4.90 0.00
C LEU A 165 19.55 -5.64 1.31
N VAL A 166 20.52 -5.67 2.23
CA VAL A 166 20.34 -6.27 3.56
C VAL A 166 19.23 -5.56 4.33
N LEU A 167 19.19 -4.22 4.29
CA LEU A 167 18.15 -3.46 4.98
C LEU A 167 16.75 -3.67 4.38
N LEU A 168 16.62 -3.89 3.06
CA LEU A 168 15.35 -4.28 2.44
C LEU A 168 14.88 -5.67 2.89
N VAL A 169 15.79 -6.62 3.05
CA VAL A 169 15.45 -7.94 3.58
C VAL A 169 15.02 -7.84 5.04
N VAL A 170 15.74 -7.05 5.85
CA VAL A 170 15.38 -6.79 7.24
C VAL A 170 13.99 -6.15 7.32
N ASP A 171 13.71 -5.15 6.49
CA ASP A 171 12.41 -4.47 6.40
C ASP A 171 11.27 -5.45 6.13
N TRP A 172 11.45 -6.28 5.10
CA TRP A 172 10.47 -7.29 4.75
C TRP A 172 10.23 -8.32 5.87
N VAL A 173 11.29 -8.77 6.55
CA VAL A 173 11.19 -9.71 7.67
C VAL A 173 10.49 -9.07 8.87
N LEU A 174 10.84 -7.83 9.23
CA LEU A 174 10.22 -7.12 10.35
C LEU A 174 8.75 -6.83 10.09
N THR A 175 8.42 -6.35 8.89
CA THR A 175 7.02 -6.16 8.45
C THR A 175 6.24 -7.46 8.51
N SER A 176 6.82 -8.57 8.03
CA SER A 176 6.21 -9.91 8.11
C SER A 176 5.96 -10.36 9.55
N ALA A 177 6.93 -10.11 10.44
CA ALA A 177 6.80 -10.44 11.86
C ALA A 177 5.71 -9.60 12.55
N ILE A 178 5.63 -8.31 12.21
CA ILE A 178 4.57 -7.41 12.70
C ILE A 178 3.18 -7.92 12.28
N ILE A 179 3.02 -8.31 11.01
CA ILE A 179 1.77 -8.92 10.49
C ILE A 179 1.44 -10.21 11.26
N LEU A 180 2.42 -11.09 11.45
CA LEU A 180 2.23 -12.34 12.19
C LEU A 180 1.78 -12.09 13.64
N VAL A 181 2.36 -11.10 14.33
CA VAL A 181 1.94 -10.72 15.67
C VAL A 181 0.49 -10.21 15.65
N GLY A 182 0.12 -9.36 14.69
CA GLY A 182 -1.26 -8.91 14.51
C GLY A 182 -2.24 -10.07 14.33
N PHE A 183 -1.85 -11.10 13.57
CA PHE A 183 -2.63 -12.32 13.39
C PHE A 183 -2.75 -13.16 14.64
N VAL A 184 -1.67 -13.35 15.38
CA VAL A 184 -1.72 -14.08 16.65
C VAL A 184 -2.67 -13.38 17.63
N LEU A 185 -2.60 -12.05 17.72
CA LEU A 185 -3.51 -11.26 18.55
C LEU A 185 -4.98 -11.43 18.12
N MET A 186 -5.25 -11.40 16.81
CA MET A 186 -6.60 -11.62 16.27
C MET A 186 -7.11 -13.01 16.62
N ALA A 187 -6.31 -14.06 16.42
CA ALA A 187 -6.70 -15.43 16.74
C ALA A 187 -6.98 -15.62 18.24
N VAL A 188 -6.18 -15.00 19.13
CA VAL A 188 -6.43 -15.02 20.58
C VAL A 188 -7.76 -14.34 20.93
N ILE A 189 -8.06 -13.21 20.32
CA ILE A 189 -9.31 -12.47 20.57
C ILE A 189 -10.51 -13.26 20.07
N VAL A 190 -10.44 -13.81 18.86
CA VAL A 190 -11.51 -14.67 18.30
C VAL A 190 -11.72 -15.90 19.19
N GLY A 191 -10.64 -16.58 19.59
CA GLY A 191 -10.73 -17.74 20.49
C GLY A 191 -11.35 -17.39 21.85
N PHE A 192 -11.07 -16.20 22.39
CA PHE A 192 -11.72 -15.71 23.61
C PHE A 192 -13.22 -15.41 23.40
N MET A 193 -13.59 -14.83 22.25
CA MET A 193 -14.99 -14.58 21.89
C MET A 193 -15.76 -15.90 21.75
N GLU A 194 -15.19 -16.90 21.08
CA GLU A 194 -15.77 -18.24 20.94
C GLU A 194 -15.93 -18.92 22.30
N TYR A 195 -14.91 -18.84 23.16
CA TYR A 195 -14.99 -19.33 24.53
C TYR A 195 -16.14 -18.68 25.31
N SER A 196 -16.29 -17.36 25.21
CA SER A 196 -17.39 -16.64 25.87
C SER A 196 -18.78 -17.04 25.36
N SER A 197 -18.87 -17.60 24.16
CA SER A 197 -20.11 -18.12 23.56
C SER A 197 -20.42 -19.58 23.96
N GLY A 198 -19.61 -20.20 24.82
CA GLY A 198 -19.77 -21.58 25.27
C GLY A 198 -19.15 -22.63 24.34
N ARG A 199 -18.40 -22.20 23.32
CA ARG A 199 -17.60 -23.11 22.48
C ARG A 199 -16.26 -23.40 23.17
N PRO A 200 -15.66 -24.59 23.00
CA PRO A 200 -14.33 -24.84 23.54
C PRO A 200 -13.31 -23.85 22.95
N MET A 201 -12.38 -23.37 23.79
CA MET A 201 -11.34 -22.46 23.33
C MET A 201 -10.32 -23.21 22.49
N GLU A 202 -10.39 -23.09 21.17
CA GLU A 202 -9.48 -23.77 20.25
C GLU A 202 -8.47 -22.81 19.61
N ILE A 203 -7.76 -22.00 20.40
CA ILE A 203 -6.77 -21.04 19.89
C ILE A 203 -5.79 -21.68 18.89
N TRP A 204 -5.36 -22.91 19.15
CA TRP A 204 -4.45 -23.62 18.26
C TRP A 204 -5.07 -23.90 16.88
N THR A 205 -6.33 -24.31 16.81
CA THR A 205 -6.99 -24.56 15.53
C THR A 205 -7.22 -23.24 14.79
N SER A 206 -7.61 -22.17 15.50
CA SER A 206 -7.74 -20.82 14.92
C SER A 206 -6.41 -20.31 14.36
N LEU A 207 -5.30 -20.49 15.08
CA LEU A 207 -3.96 -20.11 14.61
C LEU A 207 -3.52 -20.91 13.39
N VAL A 208 -3.69 -22.23 13.42
CA VAL A 208 -3.34 -23.10 12.29
C VAL A 208 -4.17 -22.74 11.05
N GLN A 209 -5.48 -22.53 11.21
CA GLN A 209 -6.36 -22.08 10.12
C GLN A 209 -5.92 -20.71 9.56
N LEU A 210 -5.57 -19.77 10.44
CA LEU A 210 -5.11 -18.44 10.04
C LEU A 210 -3.78 -18.50 9.28
N VAL A 211 -2.82 -19.32 9.72
CA VAL A 211 -1.56 -19.51 8.99
C VAL A 211 -1.79 -20.17 7.63
N HIS A 212 -2.69 -21.16 7.56
CA HIS A 212 -3.07 -21.79 6.30
C HIS A 212 -3.84 -20.87 5.36
N SER A 213 -4.52 -19.85 5.88
CA SER A 213 -5.24 -18.87 5.05
C SER A 213 -4.32 -17.80 4.47
N VAL A 214 -3.11 -17.56 5.02
CA VAL A 214 -2.18 -16.54 4.50
C VAL A 214 -1.82 -16.74 3.02
N PRO A 215 -1.36 -17.93 2.56
CA PRO A 215 -1.04 -18.12 1.14
C PRO A 215 -2.25 -17.88 0.22
N VAL A 216 -3.46 -18.12 0.72
CA VAL A 216 -4.69 -17.94 -0.06
C VAL A 216 -5.18 -16.49 0.00
N ALA A 217 -5.02 -15.79 1.12
CA ALA A 217 -5.27 -14.36 1.24
C ALA A 217 -4.30 -13.52 0.37
N LEU A 218 -3.08 -14.03 0.17
CA LEU A 218 -2.10 -13.48 -0.78
C LEU A 218 -2.44 -13.81 -2.24
N GLN A 219 -3.27 -14.83 -2.51
CA GLN A 219 -3.70 -15.11 -3.87
C GLN A 219 -4.75 -14.09 -4.30
N LEU A 220 -4.38 -13.24 -5.25
CA LEU A 220 -5.32 -12.38 -5.98
C LEU A 220 -6.27 -13.20 -6.89
N ARG A 221 -6.08 -14.51 -7.00
CA ARG A 221 -6.86 -15.41 -7.86
C ARG A 221 -8.29 -15.58 -7.34
N ARG A 222 -9.26 -15.63 -8.26
CA ARG A 222 -10.62 -16.14 -7.99
C ARG A 222 -10.50 -17.60 -7.54
N GLY A 223 -10.78 -17.86 -6.28
CA GLY A 223 -10.81 -19.21 -5.70
C GLY A 223 -12.11 -19.39 -4.95
N GLN A 224 -12.63 -20.61 -4.98
CA GLN A 224 -13.90 -21.06 -4.38
C GLN A 224 -13.88 -21.09 -2.84
N TYR A 225 -12.90 -20.46 -2.21
CA TYR A 225 -12.69 -20.50 -0.78
C TYR A 225 -13.21 -19.19 -0.16
N ASP A 226 -14.03 -19.32 0.88
CA ASP A 226 -14.70 -18.24 1.65
C ASP A 226 -13.74 -17.33 2.43
N ILE A 227 -12.49 -17.19 1.98
CA ILE A 227 -11.50 -16.44 2.74
C ILE A 227 -11.83 -14.96 2.65
N GLU A 228 -11.98 -14.37 3.82
CA GLU A 228 -12.42 -13.00 4.01
C GLU A 228 -11.51 -12.02 3.24
N PRO A 229 -12.06 -11.26 2.27
CA PRO A 229 -11.33 -10.20 1.54
C PRO A 229 -10.62 -9.20 2.47
N LEU A 230 -11.11 -9.09 3.71
CA LEU A 230 -10.56 -8.27 4.79
C LEU A 230 -9.17 -8.70 5.25
N LEU A 231 -8.86 -10.00 5.26
CA LEU A 231 -7.57 -10.47 5.74
C LEU A 231 -6.45 -10.05 4.78
N GLY A 232 -6.70 -10.24 3.48
CA GLY A 232 -5.78 -9.81 2.43
C GLY A 232 -5.58 -8.29 2.48
N SER A 233 -6.65 -7.51 2.65
CA SER A 233 -6.52 -6.05 2.70
C SER A 233 -5.68 -5.56 3.89
N CYS A 234 -5.77 -6.22 5.05
CA CYS A 234 -4.92 -5.93 6.20
C CYS A 234 -3.44 -6.19 5.87
N ILE A 235 -3.10 -7.36 5.32
CA ILE A 235 -1.73 -7.71 4.90
C ILE A 235 -1.18 -6.68 3.92
N TYR A 236 -1.93 -6.37 2.86
CA TYR A 236 -1.50 -5.42 1.83
C TYR A 236 -1.32 -4.01 2.39
N SER A 237 -2.17 -3.57 3.32
CA SER A 237 -2.04 -2.27 3.98
C SER A 237 -0.81 -2.21 4.88
N THR A 238 -0.47 -3.26 5.62
CA THR A 238 0.76 -3.25 6.42
C THR A 238 2.00 -3.21 5.53
N TYR A 239 2.06 -3.99 4.46
CA TYR A 239 3.14 -3.84 3.47
C TYR A 239 3.14 -2.49 2.76
N PHE A 240 1.98 -1.83 2.63
CA PHE A 240 1.91 -0.48 2.07
C PHE A 240 2.71 0.52 2.91
N THR A 241 2.82 0.33 4.23
CA THR A 241 3.65 1.20 5.06
C THR A 241 5.15 1.05 4.79
N SER A 242 5.61 -0.14 4.36
CA SER A 242 7.01 -0.33 3.95
C SER A 242 7.29 0.08 2.50
N VAL A 243 6.26 0.30 1.67
CA VAL A 243 6.41 0.78 0.27
C VAL A 243 7.27 2.03 0.17
N TRP A 244 7.28 2.89 1.19
CA TRP A 244 8.16 4.05 1.25
C TRP A 244 9.63 3.68 1.11
N LEU A 245 10.11 2.67 1.82
CA LEU A 245 11.48 2.21 1.71
C LEU A 245 11.79 1.69 0.30
N TRP A 246 10.87 0.91 -0.27
CA TRP A 246 11.00 0.38 -1.62
C TRP A 246 11.00 1.46 -2.69
N LEU A 247 10.16 2.51 -2.54
CA LEU A 247 10.16 3.69 -3.40
C LEU A 247 11.49 4.44 -3.31
N TYR A 248 12.04 4.60 -2.11
CA TYR A 248 13.36 5.20 -1.90
C TYR A 248 14.46 4.41 -2.63
N VAL A 249 14.52 3.08 -2.44
CA VAL A 249 15.58 2.27 -3.05
C VAL A 249 15.41 2.20 -4.56
N SER A 250 14.19 1.94 -5.04
CA SER A 250 13.91 1.84 -6.47
C SER A 250 14.18 3.15 -7.20
N SER A 251 13.75 4.29 -6.66
CA SER A 251 14.09 5.60 -7.24
C SER A 251 15.60 5.81 -7.32
N GLY A 252 16.35 5.48 -6.25
CA GLY A 252 17.80 5.55 -6.24
C GLY A 252 18.47 4.66 -7.29
N LEU A 253 18.01 3.41 -7.44
CA LEU A 253 18.54 2.46 -8.43
C LEU A 253 18.21 2.87 -9.87
N ILE A 254 16.99 3.32 -10.12
CA ILE A 254 16.53 3.80 -11.42
C ILE A 254 17.37 5.03 -11.83
N LEU A 255 17.59 5.98 -10.92
CA LEU A 255 18.41 7.17 -11.18
C LEU A 255 19.87 6.84 -11.52
N ARG A 256 20.43 5.80 -10.89
CA ARG A 256 21.80 5.34 -11.15
C ARG A 256 21.89 4.61 -12.48
N SER A 257 20.89 3.82 -12.84
CA SER A 257 20.98 2.87 -13.95
C SER A 257 20.44 3.41 -15.27
N TRP A 258 19.47 4.34 -15.24
CA TRP A 258 18.74 4.73 -16.45
C TRP A 258 19.12 6.13 -16.95
N SER A 259 20.21 6.20 -17.71
CA SER A 259 20.60 7.44 -18.43
C SER A 259 19.52 7.91 -19.42
N GLY A 260 18.81 6.98 -20.06
CA GLY A 260 17.66 7.26 -20.93
C GLY A 260 16.48 7.96 -20.22
N LEU A 261 16.19 7.59 -18.96
CA LEU A 261 15.15 8.26 -18.17
C LEU A 261 15.52 9.74 -17.95
N ARG A 262 16.81 10.06 -17.81
CA ARG A 262 17.27 11.46 -17.68
C ARG A 262 16.90 12.28 -18.91
N ASN A 263 17.11 11.72 -20.11
CA ASN A 263 16.75 12.39 -21.36
C ASN A 263 15.23 12.53 -21.52
N LEU A 264 14.47 11.51 -21.11
CA LEU A 264 13.01 11.56 -21.11
C LEU A 264 12.48 12.63 -20.14
N LEU A 265 12.99 12.67 -18.90
CA LEU A 265 12.61 13.67 -17.89
C LEU A 265 12.93 15.08 -18.37
N ARG A 266 14.12 15.32 -18.96
CA ARG A 266 14.47 16.63 -19.54
C ARG A 266 13.59 17.02 -20.74
N ARG A 267 13.08 16.05 -21.50
CA ARG A 267 12.11 16.31 -22.57
C ARG A 267 10.75 16.65 -21.98
N LEU A 268 10.27 15.86 -21.02
CA LEU A 268 8.97 16.07 -20.37
C LEU A 268 8.92 17.33 -19.50
N SER A 269 10.03 17.70 -18.87
CA SER A 269 10.15 18.92 -18.06
C SER A 269 9.99 20.20 -18.87
N ARG A 270 10.10 20.14 -20.21
CA ARG A 270 9.78 21.29 -21.08
C ARG A 270 8.28 21.49 -21.28
N TRP A 271 7.49 20.45 -21.05
CA TRP A 271 6.04 20.47 -21.24
C TRP A 271 5.28 20.62 -19.92
N VAL A 272 5.91 20.21 -18.82
CA VAL A 272 5.33 20.30 -17.47
C VAL A 272 6.11 21.36 -16.71
N ASP A 273 5.40 22.31 -16.10
CA ASP A 273 6.00 23.35 -15.24
C ASP A 273 6.56 22.72 -13.95
N VAL A 274 7.77 22.17 -14.07
CA VAL A 274 8.48 21.47 -12.99
C VAL A 274 8.86 22.43 -11.88
N GLU A 275 9.13 23.69 -12.21
CA GLU A 275 9.56 24.70 -11.25
C GLU A 275 8.41 25.07 -10.30
N ALA A 276 7.20 25.26 -10.82
CA ALA A 276 6.06 25.61 -9.99
C ALA A 276 5.56 24.43 -9.13
N ASN A 277 5.56 23.19 -9.66
CA ASN A 277 4.93 22.05 -8.99
C ASN A 277 5.70 20.72 -9.15
N PRO A 278 6.93 20.60 -8.62
CA PRO A 278 7.81 19.46 -8.88
C PRO A 278 7.24 18.11 -8.40
N LEU A 279 6.53 18.10 -7.26
CA LEU A 279 5.92 16.89 -6.73
C LEU A 279 4.70 16.43 -7.54
N LYS A 280 3.90 17.36 -8.10
CA LYS A 280 2.81 17.01 -9.03
C LYS A 280 3.35 16.40 -10.31
N THR A 281 4.48 16.91 -10.81
CA THR A 281 5.18 16.33 -11.96
C THR A 281 5.64 14.90 -11.69
N ILE A 282 6.23 14.62 -10.52
CA ILE A 282 6.59 13.25 -10.12
C ILE A 282 5.35 12.36 -10.04
N GLY A 283 4.26 12.85 -9.46
CA GLY A 283 3.00 12.11 -9.40
C GLY A 283 2.50 11.73 -10.78
N PHE A 284 2.44 12.68 -11.71
CA PHE A 284 2.05 12.42 -13.09
C PHE A 284 2.96 11.39 -13.78
N LEU A 285 4.28 11.54 -13.66
CA LEU A 285 5.25 10.59 -14.22
C LEU A 285 5.09 9.19 -13.63
N THR A 286 4.86 9.11 -12.32
CA THR A 286 4.62 7.85 -11.61
C THR A 286 3.35 7.19 -12.14
N CYS A 287 2.27 7.94 -12.35
CA CYS A 287 1.04 7.43 -12.97
C CYS A 287 1.28 6.89 -14.39
N VAL A 288 2.07 7.60 -15.21
CA VAL A 288 2.42 7.12 -16.57
C VAL A 288 3.18 5.79 -16.50
N ILE A 289 4.21 5.71 -15.64
CA ILE A 289 5.01 4.49 -15.48
C ILE A 289 4.14 3.34 -14.97
N LEU A 290 3.36 3.56 -13.91
CA LEU A 290 2.45 2.56 -13.36
C LEU A 290 1.43 2.09 -14.38
N SER A 291 0.91 3.00 -15.22
CA SER A 291 -0.01 2.65 -16.30
C SER A 291 0.63 1.70 -17.30
N ILE A 292 1.86 1.98 -17.74
CA ILE A 292 2.60 1.13 -18.67
C ILE A 292 2.85 -0.25 -18.06
N VAL A 293 3.33 -0.30 -16.80
CA VAL A 293 3.60 -1.56 -16.08
C VAL A 293 2.32 -2.37 -15.92
N LEU A 294 1.21 -1.74 -15.52
CA LEU A 294 -0.07 -2.41 -15.32
C LEU A 294 -0.64 -2.93 -16.64
N MET A 295 -0.55 -2.16 -17.73
CA MET A 295 -0.96 -2.62 -19.06
C MET A 295 -0.12 -3.79 -19.55
N ALA A 296 1.21 -3.73 -19.38
CA ALA A 296 2.11 -4.84 -19.74
C ALA A 296 1.80 -6.10 -18.91
N PHE A 297 1.58 -5.95 -17.60
CA PHE A 297 1.21 -7.04 -16.72
C PHE A 297 -0.11 -7.69 -17.14
N VAL A 298 -1.16 -6.89 -17.39
CA VAL A 298 -2.46 -7.39 -17.85
C VAL A 298 -2.33 -8.11 -19.19
N ALA A 299 -1.51 -7.58 -20.12
CA ALA A 299 -1.25 -8.24 -21.40
C ALA A 299 -0.58 -9.60 -21.21
N ILE A 300 0.46 -9.70 -20.37
CA ILE A 300 1.16 -10.95 -20.05
C ILE A 300 0.21 -11.97 -19.41
N VAL A 301 -0.58 -11.57 -18.41
CA VAL A 301 -1.52 -12.45 -17.73
C VAL A 301 -2.56 -13.00 -18.72
N LYS A 302 -3.08 -12.15 -19.60
CA LYS A 302 -4.02 -12.58 -20.65
C LYS A 302 -3.36 -13.54 -21.64
N LEU A 303 -2.12 -13.27 -22.07
CA LEU A 303 -1.39 -14.17 -22.97
C LEU A 303 -1.19 -15.55 -22.35
N VAL A 304 -0.82 -15.62 -21.07
CA VAL A 304 -0.63 -16.89 -20.33
C VAL A 304 -1.95 -17.65 -20.12
N HIS A 305 -3.09 -16.96 -20.04
CA HIS A 305 -4.39 -17.63 -19.93
C HIS A 305 -4.94 -18.13 -21.28
N LEU A 306 -4.43 -17.61 -22.40
CA LEU A 306 -4.83 -18.02 -23.73
C LEU A 306 -4.00 -19.20 -24.27
N SER A 307 -2.84 -19.48 -23.67
CA SER A 307 -1.97 -20.63 -23.96
C SER A 307 -2.33 -21.85 -23.12
#